data_AF-A0AAD2D6H2-F1
#
_entry.id   AF-A0AAD2D6H2-F1
#
_cell.length_a   1.000
_cell.length_b   1.000
_cell.length_c   1.000
_cell.angle_alpha   90.00
_cell.angle_beta   90.00
_cell.angle_gamma   90.00
#
_symmetry.space_group_name_H-M   'P 1'
#
loop_
_entity.id
_entity.type
_entity.pdbx_description
1 polymer ?
#
loop_
_entity_poly.entity_id
_entity_poly.type
_entity_poly.pdbx_seq_one_letter_code
_entity_poly.pdbx_strand_id
1 'polypeptide(L)'
;MEGLDTEVVVLFSITTITVFLVVYLLIDKGILGLKKLGGYHQNQNRALNDQNQIERQQNIDFRDQDCLICLTEVVHRIILPCGHNFCGQCIMNIHVHNGKIDCPICRKSVNNIYIEFDRSKDPELFDEIQTYNEEYERLGYFRIPIRQAQRYIRDRFGFHLSFTTTTVIIIILLIPLMIVIPLLMAFLFITAKSIGLQRTIIIISKMYHFL
;
A
#
# COMPACT_ATOMS: atom_id res chain seq x y z
N MET A 1 16.20 26.25 52.56
CA MET A 1 16.48 26.65 51.16
C MET A 1 16.05 25.51 50.23
N GLU A 2 14.75 25.20 50.17
CA GLU A 2 14.21 24.03 49.43
C GLU A 2 13.24 24.43 48.31
N GLY A 3 13.06 25.72 48.03
CA GLY A 3 12.07 26.23 47.06
C GLY A 3 12.63 26.54 45.67
N LEU A 4 13.95 26.64 45.50
CA LEU A 4 14.56 27.06 44.23
C LEU A 4 14.73 25.89 43.23
N ASP A 5 14.90 24.68 43.73
CA ASP A 5 15.23 23.51 42.90
C ASP A 5 14.03 22.99 42.10
N THR A 6 12.81 23.12 42.65
CA THR A 6 11.58 22.72 41.94
C THR A 6 11.22 23.69 40.82
N GLU A 7 11.46 24.99 41.01
CA GLU A 7 11.19 26.00 39.98
C GLU A 7 12.09 25.84 38.76
N VAL A 8 13.37 25.53 38.98
CA VAL A 8 14.35 25.34 37.89
C VAL A 8 13.97 24.11 37.04
N VAL A 9 13.58 23.00 37.66
CA VAL A 9 13.16 21.78 36.94
C VAL A 9 11.91 22.04 36.09
N VAL A 10 10.93 22.78 36.63
CA VAL A 10 9.72 23.15 35.90
C VAL A 10 10.06 24.04 34.69
N LEU A 11 10.94 25.03 34.84
CA LEU A 11 11.37 25.90 33.74
C LEU A 11 12.09 25.14 32.62
N PHE A 12 12.97 24.18 32.94
CA PHE A 12 13.62 23.34 31.93
C PHE A 12 12.61 22.45 31.18
N SER A 13 11.60 21.91 31.88
CA SER A 13 10.55 21.12 31.24
C SER A 13 9.69 21.95 30.28
N ILE A 14 9.36 23.19 30.65
CA ILE A 14 8.55 24.09 29.81
C ILE A 14 9.35 24.54 28.58
N THR A 15 10.62 24.90 28.77
CA THR A 15 11.49 25.34 27.65
C THR A 15 11.75 24.22 26.65
N THR A 16 11.93 22.98 27.10
CA THR A 16 12.07 21.84 26.19
C THR A 16 10.78 21.57 25.43
N ILE A 17 9.63 21.50 26.09
CA ILE A 17 8.32 21.26 25.43
C ILE A 17 8.01 22.34 24.39
N THR A 18 8.27 23.61 24.71
CA THR A 18 8.03 24.73 23.79
C THR A 18 8.92 24.68 22.55
N VAL A 19 10.21 24.36 22.71
CA VAL A 19 11.13 24.16 21.57
C VAL A 19 10.66 23.01 20.68
N PHE A 20 10.26 21.89 21.25
CA PHE A 20 9.74 20.74 20.48
C PHE A 20 8.44 21.08 19.73
N LEU A 21 7.51 21.78 20.36
CA LEU A 21 6.28 22.24 19.71
C LEU A 21 6.58 23.18 18.53
N VAL A 22 7.50 24.13 18.72
CA VAL A 22 7.89 25.05 17.65
C VAL A 22 8.51 24.29 16.48
N VAL A 23 9.44 23.37 16.74
CA VAL A 23 10.07 22.54 15.68
C VAL A 23 9.02 21.69 14.97
N TYR A 24 8.11 21.05 15.70
CA TYR A 24 7.02 20.27 15.11
C TYR A 24 6.13 21.14 14.21
N LEU A 25 5.75 22.34 14.65
CA LEU A 25 4.95 23.27 13.87
C LEU A 25 5.69 23.80 12.63
N LEU A 26 7.02 23.98 12.70
CA LEU A 26 7.83 24.40 11.55
C LEU A 26 7.95 23.29 10.49
N ILE A 27 7.98 22.03 10.93
CA ILE A 27 7.97 20.85 10.05
C ILE A 27 6.57 20.67 9.43
N ASP A 28 5.51 20.73 10.23
CA ASP A 28 4.11 20.58 9.78
C ASP A 28 3.70 21.68 8.78
N LYS A 29 4.07 22.93 9.06
CA LYS A 29 3.86 24.05 8.13
C LYS A 29 4.82 24.05 6.94
N GLY A 30 5.69 23.06 6.82
CA GLY A 30 6.57 22.86 5.67
C GLY A 30 7.60 23.97 5.46
N ILE A 31 7.91 24.75 6.50
CA ILE A 31 8.82 25.92 6.42
C ILE A 31 10.28 25.45 6.25
N LEU A 32 10.66 24.30 6.82
CA LEU A 32 11.95 23.63 6.60
C LEU A 32 11.94 22.83 5.28
N GLY A 33 11.38 23.43 4.23
CA GLY A 33 11.15 22.82 2.93
C GLY A 33 12.44 22.40 2.23
N LEU A 34 12.86 21.15 2.44
CA LEU A 34 13.73 20.44 1.49
C LEU A 34 12.91 20.12 0.23
N LYS A 35 12.66 21.14 -0.60
CA LYS A 35 12.02 20.97 -1.90
C LYS A 35 12.92 20.09 -2.78
N LYS A 36 12.34 18.98 -3.27
CA LYS A 36 12.93 18.02 -4.22
C LYS A 36 13.59 18.72 -5.42
N LEU A 37 14.90 18.54 -5.59
CA LEU A 37 15.71 18.97 -6.74
C LEU A 37 15.46 18.15 -8.05
N GLY A 38 14.28 17.55 -8.21
CA GLY A 38 14.03 16.54 -9.26
C GLY A 38 13.35 17.04 -10.55
N GLY A 39 13.09 18.35 -10.69
CA GLY A 39 12.09 18.84 -11.64
C GLY A 39 12.55 19.13 -13.09
N TYR A 40 13.85 19.28 -13.36
CA TYR A 40 14.29 19.82 -14.67
C TYR A 40 14.36 18.74 -15.79
N HIS A 41 14.78 17.50 -15.47
CA HIS A 41 14.85 16.41 -16.44
C HIS A 41 13.48 15.79 -16.81
N GLN A 42 12.39 16.28 -16.22
CA GLN A 42 11.09 15.62 -16.30
C GLN A 42 10.32 15.97 -17.58
N ASN A 43 10.61 17.11 -18.23
CA ASN A 43 9.83 17.60 -19.37
C ASN A 43 10.12 16.85 -20.67
N GLN A 44 11.37 16.42 -20.92
CA GLN A 44 11.72 15.69 -22.15
C GLN A 44 11.14 14.26 -22.18
N ASN A 45 10.99 13.63 -21.01
CA ASN A 45 10.42 12.29 -20.89
C ASN A 45 8.89 12.27 -21.02
N ARG A 46 8.19 13.41 -20.83
CA ARG A 46 6.72 13.48 -20.91
C ARG A 46 6.22 13.30 -22.32
N ALA A 47 6.72 14.05 -23.30
CA ALA A 47 6.26 13.96 -24.69
C ALA A 47 6.46 12.55 -25.29
N LEU A 48 7.60 11.90 -24.99
CA LEU A 48 7.86 10.52 -25.42
C LEU A 48 6.94 9.52 -24.70
N ASN A 49 6.65 9.73 -23.42
CA ASN A 49 5.71 8.89 -22.68
C ASN A 49 4.27 9.09 -23.19
N ASP A 50 3.88 10.31 -23.54
CA ASP A 50 2.54 10.62 -24.07
C ASP A 50 2.32 9.96 -25.43
N GLN A 51 3.30 10.02 -26.34
CA GLN A 51 3.25 9.29 -27.62
C GLN A 51 3.18 7.78 -27.42
N ASN A 52 4.05 7.22 -26.56
CA ASN A 52 4.03 5.80 -26.22
C ASN A 52 2.74 5.35 -25.51
N GLN A 53 2.04 6.27 -24.83
CA GLN A 53 0.75 6.00 -24.20
C GLN A 53 -0.37 5.98 -25.25
N ILE A 54 -0.38 6.94 -26.18
CA ILE A 54 -1.36 6.99 -27.28
C ILE A 54 -1.24 5.75 -28.17
N GLU A 55 -0.04 5.38 -28.59
CA GLU A 55 0.19 4.17 -29.40
C GLU A 55 -0.21 2.89 -28.66
N ARG A 56 0.09 2.79 -27.36
CA ARG A 56 -0.37 1.66 -26.54
C ARG A 56 -1.88 1.62 -26.42
N GLN A 57 -2.52 2.76 -26.20
CA GLN A 57 -3.97 2.83 -26.07
C GLN A 57 -4.67 2.44 -27.38
N GLN A 58 -4.17 2.93 -28.52
CA GLN A 58 -4.67 2.57 -29.85
C GLN A 58 -4.47 1.07 -30.15
N ASN A 59 -3.33 0.49 -29.75
CA ASN A 59 -3.05 -0.93 -29.95
C ASN A 59 -3.89 -1.83 -29.03
N ILE A 60 -4.21 -1.37 -27.82
CA ILE A 60 -5.15 -2.07 -26.91
C ILE A 60 -6.56 -2.02 -27.49
N ASP A 61 -7.03 -0.84 -27.90
CA ASP A 61 -8.37 -0.65 -28.49
C ASP A 61 -8.56 -1.51 -29.75
N PHE A 62 -7.54 -1.56 -30.63
CA PHE A 62 -7.57 -2.41 -31.83
C PHE A 62 -7.64 -3.91 -31.49
N ARG A 63 -6.88 -4.39 -30.50
CA ARG A 63 -6.91 -5.80 -30.08
C ARG A 63 -8.19 -6.18 -29.35
N ASP A 64 -8.86 -5.22 -28.75
CA ASP A 64 -10.15 -5.46 -28.09
C ASP A 64 -11.30 -5.44 -29.10
N GLN A 65 -11.16 -4.82 -30.27
CA GLN A 65 -12.24 -4.76 -31.27
C GLN A 65 -12.25 -5.94 -32.25
N ASP A 66 -11.07 -6.48 -32.60
CA ASP A 66 -10.94 -7.54 -33.60
C ASP A 66 -10.68 -8.92 -33.00
N CYS A 67 -11.41 -9.93 -33.50
CA CYS A 67 -11.21 -11.32 -33.14
C CYS A 67 -9.95 -11.88 -33.81
N LEU A 68 -8.97 -12.33 -33.04
CA LEU A 68 -7.72 -12.88 -33.58
C LEU A 68 -7.85 -14.27 -34.23
N ILE A 69 -9.06 -14.84 -34.30
CA ILE A 69 -9.33 -16.10 -35.01
C ILE A 69 -9.83 -15.80 -36.43
N CYS A 70 -10.86 -14.95 -36.58
CA CYS A 70 -11.44 -14.62 -37.87
C CYS A 70 -10.89 -13.31 -38.49
N LEU A 71 -10.08 -12.55 -37.75
CA LEU A 71 -9.46 -11.28 -38.16
C LEU A 71 -10.48 -10.21 -38.59
N THR A 72 -11.65 -10.22 -37.96
CA THR A 72 -12.73 -9.25 -38.16
C THR A 72 -13.22 -8.74 -36.81
N GLU A 73 -14.07 -7.72 -36.81
CA GLU A 73 -14.74 -7.22 -35.61
C GLU A 73 -15.40 -8.34 -34.80
N VAL A 74 -15.26 -8.27 -33.48
CA VAL A 74 -15.80 -9.28 -32.55
C VAL A 74 -17.33 -9.23 -32.54
N VAL A 75 -17.95 -10.26 -33.09
CA VAL A 75 -19.40 -10.50 -33.03
C VAL A 75 -19.71 -11.52 -31.93
N HIS A 76 -20.74 -11.27 -31.12
CA HIS A 76 -21.09 -12.10 -29.95
C HIS A 76 -19.88 -12.29 -29.03
N ARG A 77 -19.40 -11.16 -28.49
CA ARG A 77 -18.19 -11.08 -27.67
C ARG A 77 -18.24 -12.03 -26.48
N ILE A 78 -17.18 -12.80 -26.33
CA ILE A 78 -16.93 -13.59 -25.13
C ILE A 78 -15.54 -13.29 -24.58
N ILE A 79 -15.37 -13.46 -23.27
CA ILE A 79 -14.11 -13.29 -22.56
C ILE A 79 -13.70 -14.62 -21.95
N LEU A 80 -12.47 -15.04 -22.21
CA LEU A 80 -11.87 -16.20 -21.58
C LEU A 80 -11.30 -15.83 -20.18
N PRO A 81 -11.06 -16.78 -19.26
CA PRO A 81 -10.55 -16.51 -17.91
C PRO A 81 -9.16 -15.86 -17.89
N CYS A 82 -8.44 -15.97 -19.00
CA CYS A 82 -7.16 -15.29 -19.20
C CYS A 82 -7.29 -13.80 -19.55
N GLY A 83 -8.50 -13.29 -19.81
CA GLY A 83 -8.81 -11.92 -20.19
C GLY A 83 -8.86 -11.66 -21.70
N HIS A 84 -8.52 -12.64 -22.53
CA HIS A 84 -8.60 -12.48 -23.99
C HIS A 84 -10.03 -12.66 -24.49
N ASN A 85 -10.39 -11.89 -25.51
CA ASN A 85 -11.73 -11.84 -26.08
C ASN A 85 -11.75 -12.30 -27.54
N PHE A 86 -12.86 -12.92 -27.95
CA PHE A 86 -13.09 -13.50 -29.28
C PHE A 86 -14.58 -13.51 -29.62
N CYS A 87 -14.93 -13.86 -30.86
CA CYS A 87 -16.30 -14.21 -31.21
C CYS A 87 -16.69 -15.54 -30.55
N GLY A 88 -17.92 -15.63 -30.01
CA GLY A 88 -18.42 -16.87 -29.41
C GLY A 88 -18.33 -18.07 -30.35
N GLN A 89 -18.77 -17.91 -31.60
CA GLN A 89 -18.69 -18.95 -32.63
C GLN A 89 -17.26 -19.44 -32.87
N CYS A 90 -16.28 -18.53 -32.88
CA CYS A 90 -14.90 -18.89 -33.16
C CYS A 90 -14.31 -19.80 -32.08
N ILE A 91 -14.68 -19.58 -30.81
CA ILE A 91 -14.24 -20.42 -29.70
C ILE A 91 -15.03 -21.73 -29.63
N MET A 92 -16.35 -21.71 -29.86
CA MET A 92 -17.14 -22.94 -29.91
C MET A 92 -16.70 -23.88 -31.04
N ASN A 93 -16.33 -23.35 -32.20
CA ASN A 93 -15.75 -24.17 -33.28
C ASN A 93 -14.46 -24.88 -32.84
N ILE A 94 -13.61 -24.25 -32.04
CA ILE A 94 -12.41 -24.92 -31.47
C ILE A 94 -12.83 -26.07 -30.56
N HIS A 95 -13.85 -25.87 -29.72
CA HIS A 95 -14.38 -26.91 -28.86
C HIS A 95 -14.88 -28.12 -29.67
N VAL A 96 -15.66 -27.88 -30.71
CA VAL A 96 -16.19 -28.92 -31.60
C VAL A 96 -15.07 -29.73 -32.27
N HIS A 97 -13.99 -29.08 -32.70
CA HIS A 97 -12.88 -29.76 -33.37
C HIS A 97 -11.91 -30.47 -32.43
N ASN A 98 -11.62 -29.89 -31.27
CA ASN A 98 -10.55 -30.36 -30.39
C ASN A 98 -11.06 -31.02 -29.09
N GLY A 99 -12.36 -30.97 -28.80
CA GLY A 99 -12.98 -31.42 -27.54
C GLY A 99 -12.65 -30.56 -26.33
N LYS A 100 -11.55 -29.80 -26.36
CA LYS A 100 -11.12 -28.87 -25.32
C LYS A 100 -10.79 -27.50 -25.91
N ILE A 101 -10.91 -26.48 -25.06
CA ILE A 101 -10.62 -25.10 -25.44
C ILE A 101 -9.34 -24.67 -24.72
N ASP A 102 -8.32 -24.37 -25.51
CA ASP A 102 -7.13 -23.65 -25.06
C ASP A 102 -7.14 -22.26 -25.70
N CYS A 103 -6.83 -21.22 -24.94
CA CYS A 103 -6.83 -19.85 -25.45
C CYS A 103 -5.86 -19.73 -26.64
N PRO A 104 -6.30 -19.25 -27.83
CA PRO A 104 -5.43 -19.13 -29.01
C PRO A 104 -4.21 -18.23 -28.80
N ILE A 105 -4.31 -17.24 -27.92
CA ILE A 105 -3.24 -16.25 -27.68
C ILE A 105 -2.23 -16.76 -26.65
N CYS A 106 -2.70 -17.25 -25.50
CA CYS A 106 -1.84 -17.57 -24.37
C CYS A 106 -1.76 -19.06 -24.00
N ARG A 107 -2.50 -19.90 -24.73
CA ARG A 107 -2.52 -21.37 -24.60
C ARG A 107 -2.92 -21.90 -23.22
N LYS A 108 -3.56 -21.06 -22.40
CA LYS A 108 -4.14 -21.48 -21.13
C LYS A 108 -5.44 -22.23 -21.41
N SER A 109 -5.62 -23.36 -20.73
CA SER A 109 -6.90 -24.08 -20.73
C SER A 109 -8.01 -23.17 -20.25
N VAL A 110 -9.12 -23.20 -20.99
CA VAL A 110 -10.36 -22.49 -20.67
C VAL A 110 -11.23 -23.47 -19.88
N ASN A 111 -11.70 -23.01 -18.73
CA ASN A 111 -12.56 -23.77 -17.84
C ASN A 111 -13.93 -23.12 -17.62
N ASN A 112 -14.10 -21.88 -18.08
CA ASN A 112 -15.34 -21.13 -18.04
C ASN A 112 -15.24 -20.00 -19.08
N ILE A 113 -16.34 -19.65 -19.74
CA ILE A 113 -16.42 -18.59 -20.73
C ILE A 113 -17.42 -17.55 -20.25
N TYR A 114 -16.99 -16.29 -20.21
CA TYR A 114 -17.86 -15.17 -19.85
C TYR A 114 -18.50 -14.59 -21.11
N ILE A 115 -19.83 -14.46 -21.10
CA ILE A 115 -20.62 -14.00 -22.24
C ILE A 115 -20.88 -12.50 -22.11
N GLU A 116 -20.57 -11.71 -23.14
CA GLU A 116 -20.83 -10.26 -23.21
C GLU A 116 -21.85 -9.91 -24.31
N PHE A 117 -22.95 -10.68 -24.35
CA PHE A 117 -24.11 -10.40 -25.17
C PHE A 117 -25.37 -11.03 -24.57
N ASP A 118 -26.53 -10.48 -24.92
CA ASP A 118 -27.81 -11.00 -24.46
C ASP A 118 -28.21 -12.27 -25.22
N ARG A 119 -28.85 -13.21 -24.52
CA ARG A 119 -29.44 -14.43 -25.12
C ARG A 119 -30.36 -14.13 -26.31
N SER A 120 -31.00 -12.97 -26.36
CA SER A 120 -31.88 -12.59 -27.48
C SER A 120 -31.16 -12.39 -28.82
N LYS A 121 -29.85 -12.09 -28.81
CA LYS A 121 -29.07 -11.86 -30.04
C LYS A 121 -28.75 -13.18 -30.76
N ASP A 122 -28.39 -14.19 -29.98
CA ASP A 122 -28.10 -15.53 -30.47
C ASP A 122 -28.40 -16.55 -29.36
N PRO A 123 -29.64 -17.06 -29.29
CA PRO A 123 -30.04 -17.99 -28.23
C PRO A 123 -29.30 -19.32 -28.30
N GLU A 124 -29.02 -19.81 -29.51
CA GLU A 124 -28.36 -21.10 -29.73
C GLU A 124 -26.92 -21.06 -29.23
N LEU A 125 -26.16 -20.04 -29.64
CA LEU A 125 -24.78 -19.85 -29.18
C LEU A 125 -24.71 -19.60 -27.67
N PHE A 126 -25.64 -18.81 -27.13
CA PHE A 126 -25.69 -18.54 -25.69
C PHE A 126 -25.89 -19.82 -24.89
N ASP A 127 -26.86 -20.65 -25.29
CA ASP A 127 -27.18 -21.90 -24.62
C ASP A 127 -26.05 -22.95 -24.79
N GLU A 128 -25.37 -22.96 -25.95
CA GLU A 128 -24.18 -23.80 -26.19
C GLU A 128 -23.04 -23.45 -25.21
N ILE A 129 -22.70 -22.16 -25.08
CA ILE A 129 -21.65 -21.70 -24.16
C ILE A 129 -22.03 -22.01 -22.71
N GLN A 130 -23.29 -21.81 -22.33
CA GLN A 130 -23.77 -22.11 -20.99
C GLN A 130 -23.67 -23.61 -20.68
N THR A 131 -24.02 -24.47 -21.65
CA THR A 131 -23.88 -25.93 -21.53
C THR A 131 -22.42 -26.33 -21.31
N TYR A 132 -21.51 -25.75 -22.08
CA TYR A 132 -20.06 -25.96 -21.91
C TYR A 132 -19.58 -25.58 -20.49
N ASN A 133 -20.01 -24.42 -19.99
CA ASN A 133 -19.64 -23.96 -18.65
C ASN A 133 -20.17 -24.91 -17.55
N GLU A 134 -21.42 -25.34 -17.66
CA GLU A 134 -22.04 -26.28 -16.71
C GLU A 134 -21.35 -27.65 -16.72
N GLU A 135 -20.98 -28.16 -17.89
CA GLU A 135 -20.23 -29.41 -18.02
C GLU A 135 -18.88 -29.33 -17.30
N TYR A 136 -18.15 -28.22 -17.50
CA TYR A 136 -16.88 -27.98 -16.81
C TYR A 136 -17.03 -27.86 -15.29
N GLU A 137 -18.10 -27.24 -14.81
CA GLU A 137 -18.41 -27.14 -13.38
C GLU A 137 -18.71 -28.52 -12.77
N ARG A 138 -19.50 -29.36 -13.46
CA ARG A 138 -19.80 -30.74 -13.01
C ARG A 138 -18.56 -31.62 -12.89
N LEU A 139 -17.55 -31.38 -13.73
CA LEU A 139 -16.26 -32.07 -13.67
C LEU A 139 -15.36 -31.62 -12.49
N GLY A 140 -15.80 -30.66 -11.67
CA GLY A 140 -15.12 -30.27 -10.43
C GLY A 140 -13.94 -29.31 -10.60
N TYR A 141 -13.84 -28.61 -11.73
CA TYR A 141 -12.71 -27.71 -12.05
C TYR A 141 -12.81 -26.30 -11.44
N PHE A 142 -13.73 -26.08 -10.50
CA PHE A 142 -13.91 -24.79 -9.81
C PHE A 142 -12.75 -24.51 -8.83
N ARG A 143 -11.71 -23.81 -9.28
CA ARG A 143 -10.81 -23.07 -8.40
C ARG A 143 -10.81 -21.60 -8.78
N ILE A 144 -11.42 -20.77 -7.94
CA ILE A 144 -11.18 -19.33 -7.92
C ILE A 144 -9.66 -19.12 -7.89
N PRO A 145 -9.04 -18.44 -8.86
CA PRO A 145 -7.61 -18.21 -8.84
C PRO A 145 -7.29 -17.28 -7.66
N ILE A 146 -6.63 -17.84 -6.64
CA ILE A 146 -6.15 -17.17 -5.41
C ILE A 146 -5.48 -15.82 -5.71
N ARG A 147 -4.88 -15.64 -6.89
CA ARG A 147 -4.22 -14.40 -7.33
C ARG A 147 -5.16 -13.18 -7.40
N GLN A 148 -6.44 -13.36 -7.75
CA GLN A 148 -7.40 -12.23 -7.79
C GLN A 148 -7.83 -11.81 -6.38
N ALA A 149 -8.08 -12.76 -5.48
CA ALA A 149 -8.36 -12.48 -4.07
C ALA A 149 -7.16 -11.81 -3.36
N GLN A 150 -5.93 -12.21 -3.70
CA GLN A 150 -4.70 -11.62 -3.15
C GLN A 150 -4.45 -10.16 -3.56
N ARG A 151 -4.99 -9.69 -4.70
CA ARG A 151 -4.89 -8.26 -5.09
C ARG A 151 -5.88 -7.40 -4.30
N TYR A 152 -7.13 -7.84 -4.21
CA TYR A 152 -8.19 -7.14 -3.47
C TYR A 152 -7.85 -6.95 -1.98
N ILE A 153 -7.32 -7.99 -1.32
CA ILE A 153 -6.94 -7.93 0.10
C ILE A 153 -5.73 -6.99 0.31
N ARG A 154 -4.74 -7.03 -0.57
CA ARG A 154 -3.51 -6.24 -0.44
C ARG A 154 -3.76 -4.74 -0.54
N ASP A 155 -4.60 -4.32 -1.49
CA ASP A 155 -4.83 -2.91 -1.76
C ASP A 155 -5.72 -2.25 -0.69
N ARG A 156 -6.62 -3.03 -0.06
CA ARG A 156 -7.48 -2.56 1.05
C ARG A 156 -6.80 -2.62 2.41
N PHE A 157 -6.03 -3.68 2.72
CA PHE A 157 -5.43 -3.89 4.05
C PHE A 157 -3.97 -3.41 4.17
N GLY A 158 -3.22 -3.27 3.08
CA GLY A 158 -1.80 -2.90 3.12
C GLY A 158 -1.55 -1.48 3.63
N PHE A 159 -2.46 -0.54 3.34
CA PHE A 159 -2.29 0.86 3.73
C PHE A 159 -2.51 1.06 5.24
N HIS A 160 -3.56 0.47 5.81
CA HIS A 160 -3.85 0.56 7.24
C HIS A 160 -2.81 -0.15 8.12
N LEU A 161 -2.23 -1.26 7.65
CA LEU A 161 -1.24 -2.02 8.41
C LEU A 161 0.09 -1.27 8.57
N SER A 162 0.49 -0.46 7.59
CA SER A 162 1.73 0.35 7.67
C SER A 162 1.64 1.50 8.68
N PHE A 163 0.47 2.13 8.79
CA PHE A 163 0.23 3.23 9.72
C PHE A 163 0.11 2.73 11.17
N THR A 164 -0.57 1.59 11.37
CA THR A 164 -0.73 1.01 12.72
C THR A 164 0.57 0.39 13.23
N THR A 165 1.37 -0.23 12.38
CA THR A 165 2.66 -0.82 12.80
C THR A 165 3.69 0.24 13.18
N THR A 166 3.82 1.31 12.38
CA THR A 166 4.77 2.40 12.68
C THR A 166 4.38 3.16 13.96
N THR A 167 3.10 3.46 14.15
CA THR A 167 2.62 4.11 15.37
C THR A 167 2.77 3.25 16.61
N VAL A 168 2.44 1.95 16.54
CA VAL A 168 2.61 1.01 17.66
C VAL A 168 4.09 0.82 18.02
N ILE A 169 4.99 0.73 17.03
CA ILE A 169 6.44 0.62 17.27
C ILE A 169 6.98 1.87 17.97
N ILE A 170 6.57 3.06 17.54
CA ILE A 170 6.97 4.33 18.17
C ILE A 170 6.49 4.38 19.63
N ILE A 171 5.24 3.96 19.89
CA ILE A 171 4.69 3.92 21.25
C ILE A 171 5.45 2.93 22.13
N ILE A 172 5.75 1.73 21.64
CA ILE A 172 6.50 0.71 22.38
C ILE A 172 7.94 1.16 22.69
N LEU A 173 8.57 1.93 21.80
CA LEU A 173 9.94 2.42 22.02
C LEU A 173 9.98 3.68 22.92
N LEU A 174 8.99 4.56 22.84
CA LEU A 174 8.97 5.82 23.59
C LEU A 174 8.38 5.69 25.00
N ILE A 175 7.39 4.82 25.24
CA ILE A 175 6.82 4.59 26.59
C ILE A 175 7.88 4.21 27.63
N PRO A 176 8.76 3.21 27.40
CA PRO A 176 9.77 2.84 28.39
C PRO A 176 10.77 3.98 28.62
N LEU A 177 11.08 4.80 27.61
CA LEU A 177 11.91 5.99 27.78
C LEU A 177 11.25 7.00 28.73
N MET A 178 9.94 7.22 28.60
CA MET A 178 9.16 8.13 29.44
C MET A 178 9.02 7.66 30.90
N ILE A 179 9.16 6.36 31.18
CA ILE A 179 9.07 5.80 32.53
C ILE A 179 10.46 5.63 33.16
N VAL A 180 11.43 5.13 32.39
CA VAL A 180 12.77 4.82 32.90
C VAL A 180 13.55 6.10 33.22
N ILE A 181 13.45 7.15 32.38
CA ILE A 181 14.14 8.43 32.64
C ILE A 181 13.73 9.04 33.98
N PRO A 182 12.44 9.25 34.32
CA PRO A 182 12.07 9.84 35.59
C PRO A 182 12.38 8.93 36.79
N LEU A 183 12.30 7.60 36.65
CA LEU A 183 12.72 6.68 37.71
C LEU A 183 14.22 6.76 37.96
N LEU A 184 15.02 6.85 36.90
CA LEU A 184 16.47 7.01 36.99
C LEU A 184 16.84 8.36 37.58
N MET A 185 16.16 9.44 37.17
CA MET A 185 16.32 10.77 37.77
C MET A 185 15.92 10.79 39.25
N ALA A 186 14.81 10.14 39.63
CA ALA A 186 14.40 10.01 41.03
C ALA A 186 15.39 9.16 41.84
N PHE A 187 15.92 8.09 41.27
CA PHE A 187 16.94 7.27 41.90
C PHE A 187 18.26 8.02 42.08
N LEU A 188 18.71 8.75 41.06
CA LEU A 188 19.87 9.64 41.15
C LEU A 188 19.65 10.73 42.21
N PHE A 189 18.44 11.28 42.30
CA PHE A 189 18.09 12.25 43.33
C PHE A 189 18.12 11.66 44.74
N ILE A 190 17.53 10.47 44.93
CA ILE A 190 17.52 9.76 46.22
C ILE A 190 18.94 9.37 46.63
N THR A 191 19.76 8.89 45.69
CA THR A 191 21.16 8.52 45.97
C THR A 191 22.04 9.74 46.23
N ALA A 192 21.85 10.83 45.50
CA ALA A 192 22.51 12.12 45.78
C ALA A 192 22.14 12.64 47.18
N LYS A 193 20.89 12.44 47.61
CA LYS A 193 20.42 12.77 48.96
C LYS A 193 20.97 11.81 50.03
N SER A 194 21.01 10.50 49.75
CA SER A 194 21.43 9.46 50.70
C SER A 194 22.93 9.41 50.95
N ILE A 195 23.74 9.75 49.94
CA ILE A 195 25.20 9.87 50.05
C ILE A 195 25.58 11.10 50.91
N GLY A 196 24.62 11.92 51.34
CA GLY A 196 24.90 13.01 52.26
C GLY A 196 25.80 14.08 51.62
N LEU A 197 25.64 14.30 50.31
CA LEU A 197 26.32 15.36 49.57
C LEU A 197 25.89 16.78 50.02
N GLN A 198 25.02 16.87 51.03
CA GLN A 198 24.83 18.11 51.78
C GLN A 198 26.12 18.56 52.48
N ARG A 199 26.99 17.64 52.93
CA ARG A 199 28.24 18.06 53.59
C ARG A 199 29.23 18.67 52.61
N THR A 200 29.39 18.14 51.40
CA THR A 200 30.32 18.69 50.40
C THR A 200 29.80 19.97 49.76
N ILE A 201 28.48 20.09 49.51
CA ILE A 201 27.89 21.35 49.01
C ILE A 201 27.99 22.47 50.06
N ILE A 202 27.76 22.17 51.35
CA ILE A 202 27.94 23.15 52.45
C ILE A 202 29.42 23.49 52.65
N ILE A 203 30.35 22.54 52.52
CA ILE A 203 31.79 22.80 52.64
C ILE A 203 32.30 23.64 51.46
N ILE A 204 31.88 23.36 50.22
CA ILE A 204 32.26 24.13 49.03
C ILE A 204 31.64 25.53 49.09
N SER A 205 30.36 25.66 49.48
CA SER A 205 29.71 26.96 49.69
C SER A 205 30.37 27.79 50.81
N LYS A 206 30.85 27.16 51.88
CA LYS A 206 31.63 27.84 52.92
C LYS A 206 33.07 28.18 52.50
N MET A 207 33.70 27.37 51.64
CA MET A 207 35.04 27.68 51.09
C MET A 207 35.02 28.88 50.15
N TYR A 208 34.00 29.01 49.28
CA TYR A 208 33.87 30.14 48.37
C TYR A 208 33.39 31.44 49.03
N HIS A 209 32.85 31.38 50.25
CA HIS A 209 32.47 32.56 51.03
C HIS A 209 33.62 33.07 51.93
N PHE A 210 34.78 32.39 51.94
CA PHE A 210 35.96 32.77 52.74
C PHE A 210 37.20 33.08 51.87
N LEU A 211 37.09 32.93 50.55
CA LEU A 211 37.95 33.61 49.56
C LEU A 211 37.23 34.86 49.06
#